data_AF-A0A8X6STY9-F1
#
_entry.id   AF-A0A8X6STY9-F1
#
_cell.length_a   1.000
_cell.length_b   1.000
_cell.length_c   1.000
_cell.angle_alpha   90.00
_cell.angle_beta   90.00
_cell.angle_gamma   90.00
#
_symmetry.space_group_name_H-M   'P 1'
#
loop_
_entity.id
_entity.type
_entity.pdbx_description
1 polymer ?
#
loop_
_entity_poly.entity_id
_entity_poly.type
_entity_poly.pdbx_seq_one_letter_code
_entity_poly.pdbx_strand_id
1 'polypeptide(L)'
;MTGFTSTPKENKKFSLNTLLVFGLRLIGRGFTAGKKLLCTLNLPCISKNTIRAHELKLLEAVQLCSEENMKAAFKEVQNFKKSTTCGVSVDGTWQRRGHMSLNGCVSVISNDTGKILDLEVMTQYCKMCELNVKCEHVCSNYKGSSENMEAVGAFRIFERSLIKRDLQYTDYYGDGDFKGFLQVKDIYGENSVTKLECIGHIQKE
;
A
#
# COMPACT_ATOMS: atom_id res chain seq x y z
N MET A 1 -1.76 12.56 42.68
CA MET A 1 -1.81 12.48 41.22
C MET A 1 -0.75 11.51 40.75
N THR A 2 -1.14 10.30 40.33
CA THR A 2 -0.27 9.46 39.52
C THR A 2 -0.05 10.22 38.22
N GLY A 3 1.11 10.88 38.09
CA GLY A 3 1.48 11.59 36.88
C GLY A 3 1.39 10.68 35.65
N PHE A 4 1.31 11.25 34.45
CA PHE A 4 1.37 10.51 33.19
C PHE A 4 2.57 9.56 33.20
N THR A 5 2.36 8.31 33.62
CA THR A 5 3.42 7.33 33.77
C THR A 5 3.86 6.94 32.37
N SER A 6 5.14 7.10 32.10
CA SER A 6 5.77 6.46 30.95
C SER A 6 5.37 4.98 30.92
N THR A 7 4.93 4.48 29.77
CA THR A 7 4.69 3.05 29.56
C THR A 7 5.81 2.19 30.15
N PRO A 8 5.52 0.98 30.68
CA PRO A 8 6.55 0.06 31.16
C PRO A 8 7.68 -0.07 30.14
N LYS A 9 8.93 -0.06 30.62
CA LYS A 9 10.10 -0.26 29.76
C LYS A 9 10.18 -1.72 29.37
N GLU A 10 9.73 -2.06 28.17
CA GLU A 10 10.08 -3.35 27.56
C GLU A 10 11.45 -3.20 26.88
N ASN A 11 12.41 -4.06 27.25
CA ASN A 11 13.77 -4.05 26.69
C ASN A 11 14.46 -2.67 26.71
N LYS A 12 14.32 -1.91 27.81
CA LYS A 12 14.86 -0.55 28.00
C LYS A 12 14.31 0.51 27.01
N LYS A 13 13.22 0.23 26.28
CA LYS A 13 12.59 1.16 25.33
C LYS A 13 11.22 1.58 25.86
N PHE A 14 10.87 2.85 25.73
CA PHE A 14 9.53 3.35 26.04
C PHE A 14 8.61 3.10 24.84
N SER A 15 7.58 2.26 25.00
CA SER A 15 6.59 2.01 23.94
C SER A 15 5.76 3.24 23.61
N LEU A 16 5.66 4.22 24.53
CA LEU A 16 4.95 5.49 24.34
C LEU A 16 5.35 6.26 23.06
N ASN A 17 6.65 6.32 22.73
CA ASN A 17 7.09 7.04 21.52
C ASN A 17 6.62 6.33 20.25
N THR A 18 6.64 5.00 20.24
CA THR A 18 6.09 4.20 19.13
C THR A 18 4.59 4.41 19.03
N LEU A 19 3.87 4.39 20.16
CA LEU A 19 2.41 4.59 20.20
C LEU A 19 2.01 6.01 19.77
N LEU A 20 2.77 7.04 20.15
CA LEU A 20 2.53 8.40 19.68
C LEU A 20 2.68 8.49 18.16
N VAL A 21 3.78 7.95 17.61
CA VAL A 21 4.02 7.97 16.17
C VAL A 21 2.94 7.15 15.45
N PHE A 22 2.58 5.97 15.97
CA PHE A 22 1.52 5.14 15.42
C PHE A 22 0.18 5.87 15.41
N GLY A 23 -0.22 6.47 16.54
CA GLY A 23 -1.44 7.26 16.66
C GLY A 23 -1.48 8.44 15.67
N LEU A 24 -0.37 9.17 15.52
CA LEU A 24 -0.25 10.24 14.53
C LEU A 24 -0.46 9.71 13.10
N ARG A 25 0.09 8.54 12.77
CA ARG A 25 -0.06 7.94 11.44
C ARG A 25 -1.50 7.50 11.16
N LEU A 26 -2.20 6.93 12.13
CA LEU A 26 -3.61 6.55 11.99
C LEU A 26 -4.51 7.74 11.63
N ILE A 27 -4.21 8.93 12.14
CA ILE A 27 -4.97 10.16 11.85
C ILE A 27 -4.40 10.98 10.68
N GLY A 28 -3.47 10.42 9.90
CA GLY A 28 -2.86 11.11 8.76
C GLY A 28 -2.02 12.33 9.14
N ARG A 29 -1.43 12.34 10.35
CA ARG A 29 -0.60 13.42 10.88
C ARG A 29 0.86 12.98 11.00
N GLY A 30 1.76 13.97 11.01
CA GLY A 30 3.20 13.76 11.10
C GLY A 30 3.85 14.63 12.17
N PHE A 31 5.19 14.73 12.09
CA PHE A 31 6.04 15.43 13.06
C PHE A 31 5.49 16.78 13.54
N THR A 32 5.12 17.68 12.62
CA THR A 32 4.68 19.05 12.98
C THR A 32 3.41 19.05 13.82
N ALA A 33 2.45 18.19 13.51
CA ALA A 33 1.22 18.04 14.28
C ALA A 33 1.49 17.38 15.63
N GLY A 34 2.33 16.34 15.66
CA GLY A 34 2.78 15.71 16.91
C GLY A 34 3.48 16.68 17.85
N LYS A 35 4.37 17.54 17.32
CA LYS A 35 5.03 18.58 18.10
C LYS A 35 4.02 19.57 18.68
N LYS A 36 3.07 20.06 17.88
CA LYS A 36 2.00 20.95 18.35
C LYS A 36 1.19 20.31 19.48
N LEU A 37 0.76 19.06 19.31
CA LEU A 37 0.03 18.30 20.33
C LEU A 37 0.80 18.21 21.65
N LEU A 38 2.08 17.80 21.59
CA LEU A 38 2.92 17.68 22.79
C LEU A 38 3.11 19.04 23.47
N CYS A 39 3.36 20.12 22.70
CA CYS A 39 3.46 21.47 23.26
C CYS A 39 2.16 21.92 23.93
N THR A 40 0.99 21.68 23.32
CA THR A 40 -0.32 22.03 23.89
C THR A 40 -0.58 21.32 25.22
N LEU A 41 -0.13 20.07 25.34
CA LEU A 41 -0.25 19.27 26.56
C LEU A 41 0.88 19.52 27.58
N ASN A 42 1.78 20.46 27.30
CA ASN A 42 2.98 20.73 28.10
C ASN A 42 3.86 19.47 28.32
N LEU A 43 3.99 18.64 27.27
CA LEU A 43 4.79 17.42 27.27
C LEU A 43 6.13 17.60 26.54
N PRO A 44 7.19 16.87 26.93
CA PRO A 44 8.47 16.90 26.23
C PRO A 44 8.34 16.56 24.74
N CYS A 45 8.94 17.37 23.89
CA CYS A 45 8.95 17.13 22.46
C CYS A 45 9.96 16.06 22.06
N ILE A 46 9.58 15.21 21.11
CA ILE A 46 10.45 14.22 20.50
C ILE A 46 11.17 14.83 19.29
N SER A 47 12.43 14.46 19.07
CA SER A 47 13.19 14.92 17.89
C SER A 47 12.64 14.35 16.58
N LYS A 48 12.88 15.06 15.47
CA LYS A 48 12.48 14.60 14.12
C LYS A 48 13.15 13.27 13.75
N ASN A 49 14.42 13.08 14.13
CA ASN A 49 15.18 11.86 13.86
C ASN A 49 14.60 10.67 14.64
N THR A 50 14.24 10.88 15.90
CA THR A 50 13.61 9.84 16.73
C THR A 50 12.25 9.43 16.15
N ILE A 51 11.41 10.39 15.76
CA ILE A 51 10.13 10.09 15.11
C ILE A 51 10.36 9.29 13.82
N ARG A 52 11.31 9.69 12.97
CA ARG A 52 11.65 8.96 11.74
C ARG A 52 12.09 7.51 12.03
N ALA A 53 12.88 7.29 13.08
CA ALA A 53 13.30 5.95 13.47
C ALA A 53 12.11 5.06 13.91
N HIS A 54 11.10 5.63 14.59
CA HIS A 54 9.88 4.90 14.92
C HIS A 54 8.98 4.67 13.70
N GLU A 55 8.91 5.62 12.76
CA GLU A 55 8.19 5.43 11.50
C GLU A 55 8.74 4.28 10.67
N LEU A 56 10.06 4.14 10.58
CA LEU A 56 10.71 3.04 9.87
C LEU A 56 10.42 1.69 10.53
N LYS A 57 10.43 1.62 11.86
CA LYS A 57 10.06 0.40 12.60
C LYS A 57 8.60 0.02 12.39
N LEU A 58 7.70 1.01 12.37
CA LEU A 58 6.29 0.78 12.09
C LEU A 58 6.08 0.31 10.65
N LEU A 59 6.81 0.89 9.68
CA LEU A 59 6.76 0.46 8.29
C LEU A 59 7.18 -1.01 8.16
N GLU A 60 8.29 -1.40 8.77
CA GLU A 60 8.77 -2.78 8.77
C GLU A 60 7.72 -3.75 9.34
N ALA A 61 7.15 -3.42 10.51
CA ALA A 61 6.12 -4.24 11.14
C ALA A 61 4.85 -4.37 10.26
N VAL A 62 4.40 -3.26 9.65
CA VAL A 62 3.24 -3.25 8.75
C VAL A 62 3.51 -4.07 7.48
N GLN A 63 4.71 -3.98 6.91
CA GLN A 63 5.09 -4.75 5.72
C GLN A 63 5.08 -6.26 6.01
N LEU A 64 5.66 -6.68 7.14
CA LEU A 64 5.65 -8.08 7.56
C LEU A 64 4.22 -8.59 7.76
N CYS A 65 3.41 -7.88 8.54
CA CYS A 65 2.02 -8.26 8.81
C CYS A 65 1.17 -8.29 7.53
N SER A 66 1.37 -7.33 6.62
CA SER A 66 0.66 -7.30 5.33
C SER A 66 1.02 -8.50 4.47
N GLU A 67 2.31 -8.86 4.39
CA GLU A 67 2.76 -10.01 3.61
C GLU A 67 2.22 -11.33 4.17
N GLU A 68 2.19 -11.49 5.50
CA GLU A 68 1.59 -12.67 6.15
C GLU A 68 0.09 -12.76 5.90
N ASN A 69 -0.64 -11.65 6.02
CA ASN A 69 -2.08 -11.61 5.75
C ASN A 69 -2.39 -11.95 4.28
N MET A 70 -1.63 -11.41 3.33
CA MET A 70 -1.80 -11.72 1.92
C MET A 70 -1.42 -13.18 1.60
N LYS A 71 -0.44 -13.77 2.30
CA LYS A 71 -0.15 -15.22 2.21
C LYS A 71 -1.31 -16.07 2.71
N ALA A 72 -1.95 -15.68 3.80
CA ALA A 72 -3.11 -16.38 4.33
C ALA A 72 -4.32 -16.26 3.39
N ALA A 73 -4.61 -15.04 2.91
CA ALA A 73 -5.68 -14.78 1.94
C ALA A 73 -5.52 -15.61 0.68
N PHE A 74 -4.30 -15.69 0.16
CA PHE A 74 -3.98 -16.54 -0.98
C PHE A 74 -4.33 -18.02 -0.75
N LYS A 75 -3.89 -18.60 0.38
CA LYS A 75 -4.19 -20.01 0.71
C LYS A 75 -5.68 -20.26 0.85
N GLU A 76 -6.42 -19.28 1.35
CA GLU A 76 -7.87 -19.36 1.47
C GLU A 76 -8.57 -19.43 0.11
N VAL A 77 -8.12 -18.65 -0.87
CA VAL A 77 -8.60 -18.74 -2.25
C VAL A 77 -8.33 -20.13 -2.83
N GLN A 78 -7.11 -20.66 -2.68
CA GLN A 78 -6.79 -22.01 -3.16
C GLN A 78 -7.66 -23.08 -2.49
N ASN A 79 -7.89 -22.98 -1.19
CA ASN A 79 -8.73 -23.94 -0.48
C ASN A 79 -10.20 -23.84 -0.88
N PHE A 80 -10.69 -22.63 -1.11
CA PHE A 80 -12.07 -22.36 -1.50
C PHE A 80 -12.37 -22.90 -2.91
N LYS A 81 -11.49 -22.62 -3.89
CA LYS A 81 -11.68 -23.06 -5.29
C LYS A 81 -11.13 -24.44 -5.61
N LYS A 82 -10.17 -24.93 -4.82
CA LYS A 82 -9.33 -26.09 -5.16
C LYS A 82 -8.65 -25.93 -6.52
N SER A 83 -8.27 -24.68 -6.87
CA SER A 83 -7.60 -24.32 -8.11
C SER A 83 -6.46 -23.34 -7.85
N THR A 84 -5.57 -23.22 -8.84
CA THR A 84 -4.49 -22.22 -8.90
C THR A 84 -4.88 -21.01 -9.73
N THR A 85 -6.18 -20.74 -9.87
CA THR A 85 -6.74 -19.64 -10.66
C THR A 85 -7.79 -18.87 -9.86
N CYS A 86 -7.85 -17.54 -10.01
CA CYS A 86 -8.96 -16.76 -9.44
C CYS A 86 -9.28 -15.50 -10.24
N GLY A 87 -10.53 -15.04 -10.09
CA GLY A 87 -10.94 -13.73 -10.55
C GLY A 87 -10.60 -12.66 -9.51
N VAL A 88 -10.20 -11.48 -9.97
CA VAL A 88 -9.74 -10.41 -9.10
C VAL A 88 -10.31 -9.06 -9.48
N SER A 89 -10.54 -8.24 -8.46
CA SER A 89 -10.81 -6.81 -8.59
C SER A 89 -9.52 -6.03 -8.42
N VAL A 90 -9.27 -5.09 -9.33
CA VAL A 90 -8.09 -4.24 -9.35
C VAL A 90 -8.53 -2.79 -9.22
N ASP A 91 -7.97 -2.09 -8.25
CA ASP A 91 -8.28 -0.68 -8.01
C ASP A 91 -7.03 0.09 -7.51
N GLY A 92 -6.96 1.35 -7.91
CA GLY A 92 -5.91 2.30 -7.60
C GLY A 92 -6.38 3.41 -6.65
N THR A 93 -5.50 3.82 -5.75
CA THR A 93 -5.73 5.01 -4.93
C THR A 93 -4.54 5.95 -4.97
N TRP A 94 -4.81 7.25 -4.93
CA TRP A 94 -3.81 8.31 -5.04
C TRP A 94 -3.80 9.19 -3.79
N GLN A 95 -2.60 9.67 -3.43
CA GLN A 95 -2.45 10.57 -2.28
C GLN A 95 -3.25 11.88 -2.45
N ARG A 96 -3.38 12.38 -3.68
CA ARG A 96 -4.13 13.59 -4.01
C ARG A 96 -5.16 13.29 -5.09
N ARG A 97 -6.28 13.99 -5.05
CA ARG A 97 -7.28 13.93 -6.14
C ARG A 97 -6.70 14.57 -7.41
N GLY A 98 -7.12 14.05 -8.55
CA GLY A 98 -6.70 14.49 -9.88
C GLY A 98 -5.39 13.87 -10.37
N HIS A 99 -5.06 14.12 -11.63
CA HIS A 99 -3.97 13.48 -12.37
C HIS A 99 -2.55 13.98 -12.02
N MET A 100 -2.39 14.62 -10.85
CA MET A 100 -1.13 15.24 -10.39
C MET A 100 -0.55 14.58 -9.13
N SER A 101 -1.06 13.41 -8.75
CA SER A 101 -0.57 12.73 -7.56
C SER A 101 0.79 12.05 -7.82
N LEU A 102 1.79 12.39 -7.02
CA LEU A 102 3.12 11.79 -7.12
C LEU A 102 3.23 10.42 -6.45
N ASN A 103 2.19 10.01 -5.71
CA ASN A 103 2.14 8.74 -5.00
C ASN A 103 0.82 8.03 -5.31
N GLY A 104 0.90 6.74 -5.54
CA GLY A 104 -0.24 5.87 -5.81
C GLY A 104 -0.05 4.50 -5.16
N CYS A 105 -1.14 3.79 -4.93
CA CYS A 105 -1.15 2.42 -4.45
C CYS A 105 -2.19 1.65 -5.24
N VAL A 106 -1.78 0.57 -5.88
CA VAL A 106 -2.68 -0.34 -6.61
C VAL A 106 -2.85 -1.59 -5.77
N SER A 107 -4.08 -2.09 -5.70
CA SER A 107 -4.39 -3.29 -4.93
C SER A 107 -5.19 -4.28 -5.76
N VAL A 108 -4.99 -5.56 -5.46
CA VAL A 108 -5.73 -6.66 -6.07
C VAL A 108 -6.46 -7.44 -4.99
N ILE A 109 -7.77 -7.57 -5.14
CA ILE A 109 -8.68 -8.22 -4.20
C ILE A 109 -9.26 -9.45 -4.88
N SER A 110 -9.27 -10.60 -4.19
CA SER A 110 -9.95 -11.79 -4.67
C SER A 110 -11.46 -11.57 -4.68
N ASN A 111 -12.11 -11.88 -5.81
CA ASN A 111 -13.57 -11.82 -5.88
C ASN A 111 -14.25 -12.97 -5.11
N ASP A 112 -13.53 -14.07 -4.90
CA ASP A 112 -14.05 -15.25 -4.22
C ASP A 112 -14.09 -15.04 -2.70
N THR A 113 -13.08 -14.38 -2.13
CA THR A 113 -12.93 -14.22 -0.67
C THR A 113 -13.11 -12.79 -0.17
N GLY A 114 -13.09 -11.80 -1.07
CA GLY A 114 -13.08 -10.37 -0.70
C GLY A 114 -11.80 -9.92 0.00
N LYS A 115 -10.71 -10.70 -0.07
CA LYS A 115 -9.45 -10.42 0.63
C LYS A 115 -8.38 -9.89 -0.33
N ILE A 116 -7.51 -9.03 0.19
CA ILE A 116 -6.37 -8.47 -0.56
C ILE A 116 -5.34 -9.59 -0.82
N LEU A 117 -4.94 -9.75 -2.07
CA LEU A 117 -3.94 -10.72 -2.53
C LEU A 117 -2.56 -10.11 -2.74
N ASP A 118 -2.51 -8.87 -3.25
CA ASP A 118 -1.27 -8.12 -3.43
C ASP A 118 -1.53 -6.61 -3.51
N LEU A 119 -0.48 -5.81 -3.33
CA LEU A 119 -0.47 -4.36 -3.43
C LEU A 119 0.84 -3.84 -4.03
N GLU A 120 0.76 -2.78 -4.82
CA GLU A 120 1.91 -2.09 -5.40
C GLU A 120 1.86 -0.61 -5.03
N VAL A 121 2.75 -0.20 -4.13
CA VAL A 121 2.93 1.21 -3.75
C VAL A 121 3.93 1.84 -4.69
N MET A 122 3.53 2.89 -5.39
CA MET A 122 4.35 3.64 -6.34
C MET A 122 4.55 5.08 -5.89
N THR A 123 5.76 5.58 -6.12
CA THR A 123 6.13 6.97 -5.89
C THR A 123 7.01 7.48 -7.02
N GLN A 124 6.71 8.70 -7.46
CA GLN A 124 7.53 9.53 -8.34
C GLN A 124 8.32 10.58 -7.55
N TYR A 125 8.05 10.66 -6.26
CA TYR A 125 8.56 11.72 -5.42
C TYR A 125 9.73 11.23 -4.59
N CYS A 126 10.81 12.01 -4.63
CA CYS A 126 11.90 11.86 -3.68
C CYS A 126 12.29 13.24 -3.15
N LYS A 127 12.22 13.41 -1.82
CA LYS A 127 12.59 14.69 -1.18
C LYS A 127 14.07 15.02 -1.40
N MET A 128 14.94 14.01 -1.39
CA MET A 128 16.37 14.23 -1.57
C MET A 128 16.70 14.66 -3.00
N CYS A 129 16.04 14.05 -4.01
CA CYS A 129 16.14 14.50 -5.41
C CYS A 129 15.55 15.89 -5.61
N GLU A 130 14.39 16.19 -5.04
CA GLU A 130 13.78 17.53 -5.11
C GLU A 130 14.73 18.61 -4.56
N LEU A 131 15.47 18.28 -3.49
CA LEU A 131 16.46 19.17 -2.88
C LEU A 131 17.83 19.15 -3.57
N ASN A 132 18.01 18.41 -4.66
CA ASN A 132 19.30 18.21 -5.35
C ASN A 132 20.42 17.73 -4.42
N VAL A 133 20.09 16.97 -3.37
CA VAL A 133 21.08 16.42 -2.44
C VAL A 133 21.69 15.17 -3.07
N LYS A 134 22.99 15.24 -3.38
CA LYS A 134 23.78 14.09 -3.86
C LYS A 134 24.10 13.18 -2.68
N CYS A 135 23.19 12.28 -2.35
CA CYS A 135 23.42 11.20 -1.39
C CYS A 135 22.85 9.89 -1.93
N GLU A 136 23.39 8.77 -1.45
CA GLU A 136 22.80 7.46 -1.67
C GLU A 136 21.46 7.39 -0.91
N HIS A 137 20.36 7.17 -1.64
CA HIS A 137 19.02 7.07 -1.06
C HIS A 137 18.10 6.22 -1.96
N VAL A 138 17.05 5.67 -1.36
CA VAL A 138 15.98 5.00 -2.12
C VAL A 138 15.12 6.04 -2.82
N CYS A 139 15.23 6.09 -4.15
CA CYS A 139 14.52 7.05 -4.99
C CYS A 139 13.12 6.54 -5.38
N SER A 140 12.41 7.30 -6.22
CA SER A 140 11.14 6.93 -6.85
C SER A 140 11.23 5.56 -7.54
N ASN A 141 10.24 4.70 -7.31
CA ASN A 141 10.13 3.38 -7.96
C ASN A 141 9.22 3.40 -9.21
N TYR A 142 8.76 4.59 -9.62
CA TYR A 142 7.93 4.79 -10.80
C TYR A 142 8.33 6.06 -11.57
N LYS A 143 8.30 5.97 -12.90
CA LYS A 143 8.49 7.09 -13.84
C LYS A 143 7.37 7.00 -14.88
N GLY A 144 6.61 8.08 -15.09
CA GLY A 144 5.45 8.07 -15.99
C GLY A 144 4.43 9.15 -15.63
N SER A 145 3.18 9.00 -16.08
CA SER A 145 2.07 9.84 -15.62
C SER A 145 1.36 9.21 -14.42
N SER A 146 0.76 10.02 -13.56
CA SER A 146 -0.03 9.53 -12.41
C SER A 146 -1.21 8.65 -12.84
N GLU A 147 -1.81 8.95 -13.99
CA GLU A 147 -2.89 8.17 -14.61
C GLU A 147 -2.47 6.74 -14.95
N ASN A 148 -1.21 6.56 -15.38
CA ASN A 148 -0.71 5.26 -15.80
C ASN A 148 -0.15 4.43 -14.62
N MET A 149 -0.23 4.94 -13.39
CA MET A 149 0.18 4.19 -12.20
C MET A 149 -0.69 2.94 -12.01
N GLU A 150 -2.00 3.05 -12.22
CA GLU A 150 -2.90 1.90 -12.03
C GLU A 150 -2.53 0.74 -12.96
N ALA A 151 -2.40 1.03 -14.26
CA ALA A 151 -2.07 0.02 -15.26
C ALA A 151 -0.70 -0.63 -15.01
N VAL A 152 0.31 0.17 -14.65
CA VAL A 152 1.66 -0.36 -14.33
C VAL A 152 1.65 -1.14 -13.01
N GLY A 153 0.87 -0.71 -12.03
CA GLY A 153 0.71 -1.45 -10.78
C GLY A 153 0.03 -2.79 -10.99
N ALA A 154 -1.05 -2.81 -11.77
CA ALA A 154 -1.73 -4.04 -12.18
C ALA A 154 -0.77 -4.99 -12.87
N PHE A 155 -0.02 -4.51 -13.86
CA PHE A 155 1.00 -5.30 -14.55
C PHE A 155 2.01 -5.92 -13.57
N ARG A 156 2.62 -5.11 -12.70
CA ARG A 156 3.61 -5.59 -11.72
C ARG A 156 3.06 -6.61 -10.73
N ILE A 157 1.78 -6.50 -10.37
CA ILE A 157 1.11 -7.44 -9.47
C ILE A 157 0.84 -8.77 -10.20
N PHE A 158 0.32 -8.71 -11.43
CA PHE A 158 0.02 -9.91 -12.22
C PHE A 158 1.30 -10.65 -12.61
N GLU A 159 2.36 -9.94 -13.02
CA GLU A 159 3.66 -10.51 -13.39
C GLU A 159 4.23 -11.35 -12.24
N ARG A 160 4.19 -10.83 -11.02
CA ARG A 160 4.76 -11.53 -9.85
C ARG A 160 3.82 -12.54 -9.22
N SER A 161 2.55 -12.61 -9.61
CA SER A 161 1.56 -13.45 -8.91
C SER A 161 1.95 -14.93 -8.98
N LEU A 162 2.41 -15.42 -10.13
CA LEU A 162 2.83 -16.80 -10.31
C LEU A 162 4.04 -17.13 -9.44
N ILE A 163 5.06 -16.28 -9.45
CA ILE A 163 6.31 -16.53 -8.71
C ILE A 163 6.09 -16.37 -7.20
N LYS A 164 5.33 -15.36 -6.79
CA LYS A 164 5.16 -15.00 -5.38
C LYS A 164 4.09 -15.84 -4.70
N ARG A 165 3.05 -16.23 -5.44
CA ARG A 165 1.85 -16.86 -4.90
C ARG A 165 1.53 -18.20 -5.53
N ASP A 166 1.98 -18.54 -6.74
CA ASP A 166 1.45 -19.70 -7.48
C ASP A 166 -0.08 -19.57 -7.72
N LEU A 167 -0.49 -18.35 -8.10
CA LEU A 167 -1.87 -18.00 -8.46
C LEU A 167 -1.89 -17.27 -9.80
N GLN A 168 -2.72 -17.75 -10.72
CA GLN A 168 -3.02 -17.06 -11.96
C GLN A 168 -4.32 -16.27 -11.83
N TYR A 169 -4.30 -15.00 -12.23
CA TYR A 169 -5.51 -14.17 -12.26
C TYR A 169 -6.18 -14.30 -13.62
N THR A 170 -7.37 -14.90 -13.68
CA THR A 170 -8.06 -15.21 -14.94
C THR A 170 -9.10 -14.17 -15.32
N ASP A 171 -9.68 -13.50 -14.33
CA ASP A 171 -10.70 -12.49 -14.55
C ASP A 171 -10.26 -11.17 -13.94
N TYR A 172 -10.34 -10.09 -14.71
CA TYR A 172 -10.02 -8.74 -14.31
C TYR A 172 -11.31 -7.93 -14.16
N TYR A 173 -11.61 -7.51 -12.94
CA TYR A 173 -12.65 -6.54 -12.64
C TYR A 173 -11.97 -5.23 -12.30
N GLY A 174 -12.31 -4.17 -13.02
CA GLY A 174 -11.82 -2.83 -12.73
C GLY A 174 -12.83 -1.79 -13.15
N ASP A 175 -12.52 -0.54 -12.87
CA ASP A 175 -13.28 0.57 -13.42
C ASP A 175 -13.18 0.58 -14.96
N GLY A 176 -14.13 1.23 -15.63
CA GLY A 176 -14.32 1.20 -17.09
C GLY A 176 -13.07 1.48 -17.94
N ASP A 177 -12.02 2.04 -17.34
CA ASP A 177 -10.71 2.29 -17.95
C ASP A 177 -10.02 1.01 -18.46
N PHE A 178 -10.04 0.84 -19.77
CA PHE A 178 -9.49 -0.32 -20.47
C PHE A 178 -7.95 -0.44 -20.42
N LYS A 179 -7.24 0.62 -19.99
CA LYS A 179 -5.76 0.69 -20.04
C LYS A 179 -5.08 -0.32 -19.12
N GLY A 180 -5.63 -0.56 -17.92
CA GLY A 180 -5.09 -1.54 -16.98
C GLY A 180 -5.20 -2.96 -17.50
N PHE A 181 -6.39 -3.33 -17.95
CA PHE A 181 -6.67 -4.63 -18.56
C PHE A 181 -5.75 -4.92 -19.75
N LEU A 182 -5.56 -3.95 -20.66
CA LEU A 182 -4.69 -4.12 -21.82
C LEU A 182 -3.26 -4.55 -21.48
N GLN A 183 -2.72 -4.13 -20.33
CA GLN A 183 -1.37 -4.52 -19.94
C GLN A 183 -1.29 -5.96 -19.41
N VAL A 184 -2.40 -6.51 -18.90
CA VAL A 184 -2.42 -7.82 -18.25
C VAL A 184 -3.10 -8.91 -19.08
N LYS A 185 -3.82 -8.53 -20.14
CA LYS A 185 -4.60 -9.44 -21.00
C LYS A 185 -3.84 -10.71 -21.40
N ASP A 186 -2.58 -10.55 -21.81
CA ASP A 186 -1.77 -11.63 -22.36
C ASP A 186 -0.63 -12.08 -21.43
N ILE A 187 -0.68 -11.68 -20.15
CA ILE A 187 0.47 -11.82 -19.23
C ILE A 187 0.84 -13.27 -18.89
N TYR A 188 -0.12 -14.19 -19.01
CA TYR A 188 0.10 -15.63 -18.81
C TYR A 188 -0.03 -16.43 -20.11
N GLY A 189 -0.04 -15.76 -21.26
CA GLY A 189 -0.35 -16.34 -22.57
C GLY A 189 -1.48 -15.60 -23.28
N GLU A 190 -1.69 -15.89 -24.56
CA GLU A 190 -2.67 -15.20 -25.41
C GLU A 190 -4.09 -15.31 -24.85
N ASN A 191 -4.74 -14.15 -24.65
CA ASN A 191 -6.08 -13.99 -24.07
C ASN A 191 -6.25 -14.71 -22.71
N SER A 192 -5.18 -14.77 -21.91
CA SER A 192 -5.19 -15.48 -20.62
C SER A 192 -6.02 -14.79 -19.53
N VAL A 193 -6.32 -13.50 -19.68
CA VAL A 193 -7.14 -12.73 -18.74
C VAL A 193 -8.38 -12.18 -19.46
N THR A 194 -9.54 -12.37 -18.84
CA THR A 194 -10.84 -11.87 -19.33
C THR A 194 -11.25 -10.62 -18.55
N LYS A 195 -11.59 -9.52 -19.25
CA LYS A 195 -12.17 -8.33 -18.61
C LYS A 195 -13.63 -8.61 -18.28
N LEU A 196 -14.01 -8.34 -17.04
CA LEU A 196 -15.40 -8.33 -16.59
C LEU A 196 -15.72 -6.96 -15.98
N GLU A 197 -16.98 -6.55 -16.09
CA GLU A 197 -17.40 -5.21 -15.68
C GLU A 197 -18.33 -5.24 -14.48
N CYS A 198 -18.18 -4.25 -13.61
CA CYS A 198 -19.03 -4.06 -12.45
C CYS A 198 -20.39 -3.49 -12.87
N ILE A 199 -21.49 -4.14 -12.48
CA ILE A 199 -22.87 -3.70 -12.78
C ILE A 199 -23.13 -2.24 -12.36
N GLY A 200 -22.57 -1.82 -11.23
CA GLY A 200 -22.71 -0.45 -10.73
C GLY A 200 -21.97 0.61 -11.57
N HIS A 201 -21.04 0.22 -12.43
CA HIS A 201 -20.38 1.11 -13.38
C HIS A 201 -21.25 1.27 -14.64
N ILE A 202 -21.84 0.17 -15.13
CA ILE A 202 -22.77 0.15 -16.28
C ILE A 202 -23.99 1.07 -16.05
N GLN A 203 -24.44 1.21 -14.80
CA GLN A 203 -25.58 2.08 -14.46
C GLN A 203 -25.26 3.58 -14.36
N LYS A 204 -23.97 3.96 -14.39
CA LYS A 204 -23.54 5.37 -14.32
C LYS A 204 -23.22 5.97 -15.69
N GLU A 205 -23.13 5.12 -16.72
CA GLU A 205 -23.13 5.52 -18.14
C GLU A 205 -24.55 5.72 -18.65
#